data_AF-A0A7Y3ZB11-F1
#
_entry.id   AF-A0A7Y3ZB11-F1
#
_cell.length_a   1.000
_cell.length_b   1.000
_cell.length_c   1.000
_cell.angle_alpha   90.00
_cell.angle_beta   90.00
_cell.angle_gamma   90.00
#
_symmetry.space_group_name_H-M   'P 1'
#
loop_
_entity.id
_entity.type
_entity.pdbx_description
1 polymer ?
#
loop_
_entity_poly.entity_id
_entity_poly.type
_entity_poly.pdbx_seq_one_letter_code
_entity_poly.pdbx_strand_id
1 'polypeptide(L)'
;MITVFPGVVEGTGFKWKTVEQPITKYNDAVAYLRQSSAAAALLDFLSGGEEVTLLCTTDTTSSFFPAEIVKQAGCNVRGSLVTWNPFDSLNVNDIKRNKPVGRSRVPNNNVSRGTQSPAVGLIHEFGHARQYMLKRDWFMTHYRAASSGSDSDRLIIENDNLLTVESVVARQLNEGVRWKYRDIGSSNTNLNVQYQLNRPMDPILV
;
A
#
# COMPACT_ATOMS: atom_id res chain seq x y z
N MET A 1 8.23 -14.56 -5.30
CA MET A 1 9.03 -13.95 -6.40
C MET A 1 8.24 -12.80 -7.00
N ILE A 2 8.83 -11.61 -7.14
CA ILE A 2 8.17 -10.49 -7.84
C ILE A 2 8.49 -10.60 -9.34
N THR A 3 7.45 -10.69 -10.16
CA THR A 3 7.60 -10.69 -11.62
C THR A 3 6.99 -9.43 -12.18
N VAL A 4 7.82 -8.59 -12.81
CA VAL A 4 7.40 -7.32 -13.42
C VAL A 4 7.01 -7.57 -14.86
N PHE A 5 5.78 -7.20 -15.23
CA PHE A 5 5.30 -7.30 -16.60
C PHE A 5 5.32 -5.92 -17.26
N PRO A 6 5.89 -5.80 -18.47
CA PRO A 6 5.82 -4.56 -19.23
C PRO A 6 4.39 -4.40 -19.74
N GLY A 7 3.55 -3.73 -18.96
CA GLY A 7 2.13 -3.57 -19.28
C GLY A 7 1.43 -2.56 -18.39
N VAL A 8 0.43 -1.89 -18.97
CA VAL A 8 -0.58 -1.10 -18.26
C VAL A 8 -1.93 -1.80 -18.36
N VAL A 9 -2.67 -1.82 -17.24
CA VAL A 9 -4.08 -2.24 -17.22
C VAL A 9 -4.95 -1.04 -17.61
N GLU A 10 -5.64 -1.12 -18.76
CA GLU A 10 -6.65 -0.13 -19.16
C GLU A 10 -8.07 -0.60 -18.78
N GLY A 11 -8.76 0.16 -17.91
CA GLY A 11 -10.17 -0.09 -17.57
C GLY A 11 -10.41 -1.28 -16.61
N THR A 12 -11.63 -1.85 -16.65
CA THR A 12 -12.09 -2.90 -15.71
C THR A 12 -11.81 -4.33 -16.17
N GLY A 13 -11.37 -4.53 -17.41
CA GLY A 13 -10.87 -5.81 -17.89
C GLY A 13 -9.36 -5.71 -18.00
N PHE A 14 -8.61 -6.66 -17.43
CA PHE A 14 -7.15 -6.72 -17.45
C PHE A 14 -6.57 -6.80 -18.88
N LYS A 15 -6.69 -5.71 -19.64
CA LYS A 15 -6.18 -5.52 -20.99
C LYS A 15 -4.85 -4.81 -20.87
N TRP A 16 -3.81 -5.48 -21.36
CA TRP A 16 -2.42 -5.06 -21.21
C TRP A 16 -1.99 -4.19 -22.39
N LYS A 17 -1.43 -3.02 -22.10
CA LYS A 17 -0.70 -2.21 -23.09
C LYS A 17 0.77 -2.10 -22.69
N THR A 18 1.67 -2.56 -23.56
CA THR A 18 3.11 -2.38 -23.35
C THR A 18 3.47 -0.90 -23.32
N VAL A 19 4.25 -0.47 -22.33
CA VAL A 19 4.80 0.89 -22.25
C VAL A 19 6.33 0.77 -22.21
N GLU A 20 7.05 1.76 -22.72
CA GLU A 20 8.50 1.68 -22.91
C GLU A 20 9.32 1.84 -21.61
N GLN A 21 8.75 2.37 -20.53
CA GLN A 21 9.47 2.69 -19.28
C GLN A 21 9.00 2.04 -17.93
N PRO A 22 8.11 1.02 -17.86
CA PRO A 22 7.67 0.43 -16.60
C PRO A 22 8.80 -0.14 -15.74
N ILE A 23 9.75 -0.84 -16.38
CA ILE A 23 10.81 -1.57 -15.67
C ILE A 23 11.84 -0.60 -15.07
N THR A 24 12.23 0.45 -15.79
CA THR A 24 13.16 1.46 -15.27
C THR A 24 12.57 2.18 -14.07
N LYS A 25 11.32 2.63 -14.17
CA LYS A 25 10.63 3.30 -13.05
C LYS A 25 10.50 2.38 -11.84
N TYR A 26 10.18 1.10 -12.06
CA TYR A 26 10.15 0.11 -10.99
C TYR A 26 11.52 -0.05 -10.33
N ASN A 27 12.58 -0.20 -11.11
CA ASN A 27 13.94 -0.36 -10.59
C ASN A 27 14.37 0.86 -9.78
N ASP A 28 14.06 2.08 -10.24
CA ASP A 28 14.34 3.32 -9.52
C ASP A 28 13.58 3.35 -8.19
N ALA A 29 12.29 2.99 -8.20
CA ALA A 29 11.47 2.92 -6.99
C ALA A 29 12.00 1.86 -6.00
N VAL A 30 12.42 0.69 -6.48
CA VAL A 30 13.03 -0.36 -5.64
C VAL A 30 14.36 0.09 -5.05
N ALA A 31 15.22 0.75 -5.85
CA ALA A 31 16.49 1.27 -5.37
C ALA A 31 16.28 2.34 -4.29
N TYR A 32 15.29 3.21 -4.46
CA TYR A 32 14.91 4.19 -3.45
C TYR A 32 14.34 3.52 -2.18
N LEU A 33 13.40 2.58 -2.33
CA LEU A 33 12.78 1.85 -1.23
C LEU A 33 13.81 1.09 -0.39
N ARG A 34 14.85 0.51 -0.99
CA ARG A 34 15.89 -0.23 -0.26
C ARG A 34 16.71 0.63 0.71
N GLN A 35 16.59 1.96 0.68
CA GLN A 35 17.14 2.84 1.72
C GLN A 35 16.39 2.71 3.07
N SER A 36 15.16 2.19 3.03
CA SER A 36 14.37 1.82 4.21
C SER A 36 14.58 0.34 4.55
N SER A 37 15.08 0.07 5.75
CA SER A 37 15.23 -1.30 6.28
C SER A 37 13.90 -2.08 6.25
N ALA A 38 12.78 -1.44 6.56
CA ALA A 38 11.47 -2.08 6.57
C ALA A 38 11.00 -2.43 5.15
N ALA A 39 11.24 -1.54 4.18
CA ALA A 39 10.91 -1.82 2.79
C ALA A 39 11.84 -2.89 2.19
N ALA A 40 13.14 -2.86 2.49
CA ALA A 40 14.08 -3.89 2.07
C ALA A 40 13.65 -5.29 2.56
N ALA A 41 13.30 -5.42 3.84
CA ALA A 41 12.81 -6.69 4.39
C ALA A 41 11.53 -7.18 3.72
N LEU A 42 10.58 -6.29 3.42
CA LEU A 42 9.36 -6.64 2.68
C LEU A 42 9.66 -7.07 1.24
N LEU A 43 10.53 -6.35 0.54
CA LEU A 43 10.94 -6.69 -0.83
C LEU A 43 11.64 -8.05 -0.88
N ASP A 44 12.49 -8.35 0.11
CA ASP A 44 13.19 -9.63 0.21
C ASP A 44 12.20 -10.77 0.53
N PHE A 45 11.25 -10.54 1.44
CA PHE A 45 10.16 -11.47 1.73
C PHE A 45 9.35 -11.83 0.47
N LEU A 46 8.91 -10.83 -0.30
CA LEU A 46 8.12 -11.05 -1.51
C LEU A 46 8.95 -11.69 -2.63
N SER A 47 10.24 -11.37 -2.72
CA SER A 47 11.14 -11.95 -3.72
C SER A 47 11.43 -13.43 -3.42
N GLY A 48 11.58 -13.79 -2.14
CA GLY A 48 11.85 -15.16 -1.70
C GLY A 48 10.62 -16.08 -1.63
N GLY A 49 9.40 -15.54 -1.66
CA GLY A 49 8.17 -16.34 -1.54
C GLY A 49 7.84 -17.22 -2.76
N GLU A 50 7.10 -18.30 -2.53
CA GLU A 50 6.62 -19.22 -3.58
C GLU A 50 5.47 -18.62 -4.43
N GLU A 51 4.66 -17.74 -3.83
CA GLU A 51 3.62 -17.01 -4.58
C GLU A 51 4.26 -15.91 -5.46
N VAL A 52 3.74 -15.77 -6.68
CA VAL A 52 4.21 -14.77 -7.64
C VAL A 52 3.37 -13.51 -7.50
N THR A 53 3.96 -12.42 -7.04
CA THR A 53 3.32 -11.10 -7.11
C THR A 53 3.62 -10.52 -8.49
N LEU A 54 2.59 -10.41 -9.33
CA LEU A 54 2.72 -9.69 -10.60
C LEU A 54 2.71 -8.20 -10.31
N LEU A 55 3.61 -7.46 -10.95
CA LEU A 55 3.55 -6.00 -10.99
C LEU A 55 3.26 -5.53 -12.40
N CYS A 56 2.30 -4.61 -12.51
CA CYS A 56 2.02 -3.89 -13.75
C CYS A 56 1.89 -2.40 -13.45
N THR A 57 2.29 -1.57 -14.40
CA THR A 57 2.11 -0.12 -14.23
C THR A 57 0.67 0.29 -14.54
N THR A 58 0.25 1.46 -14.09
CA THR A 58 -1.03 2.06 -14.50
C THR A 58 -0.89 3.57 -14.55
N ASP A 59 -1.71 4.24 -15.35
CA ASP A 59 -1.86 5.70 -15.34
C ASP A 59 -3.00 6.16 -14.40
N THR A 60 -3.72 5.22 -13.81
CA THR A 60 -4.78 5.45 -12.81
C THR A 60 -4.28 5.15 -11.39
N THR A 61 -5.13 4.70 -10.48
CA THR A 61 -4.74 4.48 -9.08
C THR A 61 -4.02 3.14 -8.92
N SER A 62 -2.98 3.11 -8.09
CA SER A 62 -2.35 1.85 -7.65
C SER A 62 -3.37 0.96 -6.94
N SER A 63 -3.26 -0.36 -7.08
CA SER A 63 -4.21 -1.31 -6.48
C SER A 63 -3.63 -2.71 -6.34
N PHE A 64 -4.14 -3.45 -5.35
CA PHE A 64 -3.85 -4.85 -5.13
C PHE A 64 -5.07 -5.74 -5.43
N PHE A 65 -4.81 -6.88 -6.07
CA PHE A 65 -5.81 -7.90 -6.37
C PHE A 65 -5.35 -9.28 -5.85
N PRO A 66 -6.14 -9.95 -5.00
CA PRO A 66 -5.88 -11.31 -4.54
C PRO A 66 -5.79 -12.31 -5.68
N ALA A 67 -5.00 -13.38 -5.50
CA ALA A 67 -4.80 -14.40 -6.54
C ALA A 67 -6.12 -15.06 -6.98
N GLU A 68 -7.09 -15.23 -6.07
CA GLU A 68 -8.41 -15.77 -6.40
C GLU A 68 -9.15 -14.91 -7.42
N ILE A 69 -9.06 -13.58 -7.29
CA ILE A 69 -9.71 -12.62 -8.19
C ILE A 69 -8.99 -12.58 -9.54
N VAL A 70 -7.66 -12.59 -9.50
CA VAL A 70 -6.82 -12.62 -10.70
C VAL A 70 -7.11 -13.88 -11.54
N LYS A 71 -7.25 -15.05 -10.90
CA LYS A 71 -7.61 -16.31 -11.57
C LYS A 71 -9.01 -16.27 -12.16
N GLN A 72 -10.00 -15.72 -11.45
CA GLN A 72 -11.37 -15.54 -11.97
C GLN A 72 -11.39 -14.64 -13.20
N ALA A 73 -10.48 -13.68 -13.29
CA ALA A 73 -10.32 -12.82 -14.45
C ALA A 73 -9.55 -13.46 -15.62
N GLY A 74 -9.26 -14.77 -15.55
CA GLY A 74 -8.61 -15.53 -16.62
C GLY A 74 -7.09 -15.35 -16.70
N CYS A 75 -6.46 -14.69 -15.72
CA CYS A 75 -5.01 -14.59 -15.67
C CYS A 75 -4.43 -15.89 -15.11
N ASN A 76 -3.70 -16.64 -15.94
CA ASN A 76 -3.08 -17.91 -15.56
C ASN A 76 -1.76 -17.69 -14.79
N VAL A 77 -1.87 -17.07 -13.62
CA VAL A 77 -0.74 -16.80 -12.73
C VAL A 77 -0.93 -17.41 -11.35
N ARG A 78 0.19 -17.74 -10.70
CA ARG A 78 0.22 -18.42 -9.40
C ARG A 78 0.19 -17.49 -8.19
N GLY A 79 -0.23 -16.22 -8.34
CA GLY A 79 -0.29 -15.31 -7.19
C GLY A 79 -1.09 -14.03 -7.43
N SER A 80 -0.88 -13.06 -6.55
CA SER A 80 -1.58 -11.78 -6.54
C SER A 80 -1.09 -10.83 -7.62
N LEU A 81 -1.89 -9.81 -7.94
CA LEU A 81 -1.53 -8.75 -8.87
C LEU A 81 -1.47 -7.41 -8.15
N VAL A 82 -0.43 -6.64 -8.44
CA VAL A 82 -0.31 -5.22 -8.08
C VAL A 82 -0.31 -4.41 -9.35
N THR A 83 -1.20 -3.43 -9.43
CA THR A 83 -1.09 -2.31 -10.37
C THR A 83 -0.49 -1.11 -9.65
N TRP A 84 0.45 -0.41 -10.27
CA TRP A 84 1.17 0.69 -9.65
C TRP A 84 1.29 1.88 -10.59
N ASN A 85 0.94 3.07 -10.12
CA ASN A 85 1.17 4.29 -10.88
C ASN A 85 2.53 4.91 -10.53
N PRO A 86 3.51 4.88 -11.46
CA PRO A 86 4.85 5.42 -11.19
C PRO A 86 4.90 6.95 -11.19
N PHE A 87 3.80 7.63 -11.46
CA PHE A 87 3.70 9.09 -11.54
C PHE A 87 2.83 9.71 -10.44
N ASP A 88 2.07 8.90 -9.69
CA ASP A 88 1.12 9.40 -8.70
C ASP A 88 1.81 9.61 -7.34
N SER A 89 1.97 10.87 -6.96
CA SER A 89 2.43 11.27 -5.63
C SER A 89 1.23 11.62 -4.75
N LEU A 90 1.21 11.15 -3.50
CA LEU A 90 0.12 11.42 -2.58
C LEU A 90 0.43 12.60 -1.65
N ASN A 91 -0.42 13.61 -1.65
CA ASN A 91 -0.39 14.64 -0.61
C ASN A 91 -1.09 14.12 0.65
N VAL A 92 -0.43 14.24 1.81
CA VAL A 92 -0.92 13.70 3.08
C VAL A 92 -1.00 14.75 4.17
N ASN A 93 -1.89 14.51 5.13
CA ASN A 93 -1.90 15.22 6.40
C ASN A 93 -0.84 14.59 7.32
N ASP A 94 0.36 15.15 7.25
CA ASP A 94 1.52 14.70 7.99
C ASP A 94 1.41 15.11 9.46
N ILE A 95 1.11 14.14 10.32
CA ILE A 95 1.04 14.34 11.76
C ILE A 95 2.41 14.02 12.32
N LYS A 96 3.18 15.08 12.61
CA LYS A 96 4.62 15.03 12.84
C LYS A 96 5.05 13.93 13.82
N ARG A 97 5.86 13.01 13.29
CA ARG A 97 6.89 12.13 13.90
C ARG A 97 6.49 11.13 14.98
N ASN A 98 5.39 11.29 15.71
CA ASN A 98 4.95 10.29 16.68
C ASN A 98 3.56 9.78 16.33
N LYS A 99 3.42 8.45 16.30
CA LYS A 99 2.12 7.78 16.21
C LYS A 99 1.25 8.31 17.35
N PRO A 100 0.09 8.91 17.07
CA PRO A 100 -0.79 9.39 18.13
C PRO A 100 -1.14 8.24 19.07
N VAL A 101 -0.93 8.46 20.37
CA VAL A 101 -1.15 7.47 21.43
C VAL A 101 -2.54 7.67 22.01
N GLY A 102 -3.36 6.61 22.00
CA GLY A 102 -4.71 6.60 22.57
C GLY A 102 -5.77 7.34 21.73
N ARG A 103 -6.92 7.62 22.35
CA ARG A 103 -8.06 8.33 21.72
C ARG A 103 -7.87 9.85 21.70
N SER A 104 -6.68 10.33 21.38
CA SER A 104 -6.37 11.75 21.40
C SER A 104 -6.66 12.35 20.02
N ARG A 105 -7.56 13.35 19.98
CA ARG A 105 -7.71 14.19 18.80
C ARG A 105 -6.39 14.93 18.58
N VAL A 106 -5.80 14.78 17.39
CA VAL A 106 -4.61 15.56 17.03
C VAL A 106 -5.07 16.99 16.72
N PRO A 107 -4.61 18.00 17.48
CA PRO A 107 -4.93 19.39 17.18
C PRO A 107 -4.46 19.79 15.77
N ASN A 108 -5.24 20.60 15.05
CA ASN A 108 -4.93 21.01 13.66
C ASN A 108 -3.54 21.66 13.51
N ASN A 109 -3.05 22.35 14.53
CA ASN A 109 -1.71 22.98 14.54
C ASN A 109 -0.55 21.97 14.61
N ASN A 110 -0.82 20.69 14.88
CA ASN A 110 0.17 19.61 14.87
C ASN A 110 0.15 18.79 13.57
N VAL A 111 -0.63 19.22 12.58
CA VAL A 111 -0.72 18.60 11.26
C VAL A 111 0.01 19.50 10.27
N SER A 112 1.08 18.99 9.66
CA SER A 112 1.70 19.58 8.46
C SER A 112 1.16 18.93 7.19
N ARG A 113 1.44 19.54 6.04
CA ARG A 113 1.33 18.84 4.76
C ARG A 113 2.64 18.12 4.48
N GLY A 114 2.53 16.88 4.02
CA GLY A 114 3.65 16.12 3.49
C GLY A 114 3.29 15.53 2.13
N THR A 115 4.30 14.99 1.45
CA THR A 115 4.13 14.27 0.18
C THR A 115 4.73 12.89 0.32
N GLN A 116 4.04 11.90 -0.21
CA GLN A 116 4.54 10.56 -0.42
C GLN A 116 4.85 10.34 -1.90
N SER A 117 5.99 9.74 -2.19
CA SER A 117 6.43 9.42 -3.54
C SER A 117 5.64 8.23 -4.12
N PRO A 118 5.64 8.06 -5.45
CA PRO A 118 5.12 6.85 -6.08
C PRO A 118 5.73 5.56 -5.52
N ALA A 119 6.97 5.60 -5.02
CA ALA A 119 7.62 4.45 -4.40
C ALA A 119 6.95 4.04 -3.08
N VAL A 120 6.49 5.00 -2.27
CA VAL A 120 5.66 4.70 -1.09
C VAL A 120 4.29 4.16 -1.50
N GLY A 121 3.73 4.62 -2.62
CA GLY A 121 2.55 4.00 -3.23
C GLY A 121 2.79 2.54 -3.64
N LEU A 122 3.95 2.21 -4.20
CA LEU A 122 4.31 0.83 -4.58
C LEU A 122 4.43 -0.08 -3.34
N ILE A 123 5.14 0.37 -2.30
CA ILE A 123 5.35 -0.46 -1.11
C ILE A 123 4.05 -0.65 -0.32
N HIS A 124 3.10 0.29 -0.43
CA HIS A 124 1.75 0.13 0.08
C HIS A 124 1.07 -1.10 -0.54
N GLU A 125 1.03 -1.19 -1.87
CA GLU A 125 0.39 -2.35 -2.53
C GLU A 125 1.12 -3.68 -2.25
N PHE A 126 2.45 -3.64 -2.14
CA PHE A 126 3.24 -4.79 -1.68
C PHE A 126 2.94 -5.17 -0.23
N GLY A 127 2.58 -4.20 0.61
CA GLY A 127 2.08 -4.47 1.94
C GLY A 127 0.79 -5.28 1.95
N HIS A 128 -0.14 -5.03 1.01
CA HIS A 128 -1.32 -5.89 0.82
C HIS A 128 -0.95 -7.31 0.38
N ALA A 129 0.04 -7.46 -0.51
CA ALA A 129 0.55 -8.79 -0.88
C ALA A 129 1.06 -9.55 0.36
N ARG A 130 1.83 -8.88 1.24
CA ARG A 130 2.27 -9.47 2.51
C ARG A 130 1.11 -9.82 3.44
N GLN A 131 0.12 -8.94 3.60
CA GLN A 131 -1.05 -9.22 4.43
C GLN A 131 -1.81 -10.46 3.91
N TYR A 132 -1.99 -10.55 2.60
CA TYR A 132 -2.63 -11.69 1.95
C TYR A 132 -1.83 -12.99 2.16
N MET A 133 -0.51 -12.97 2.01
CA MET A 133 0.34 -14.15 2.21
C MET A 133 0.39 -14.61 3.68
N LEU A 134 0.44 -13.68 4.65
CA LEU A 134 0.60 -14.00 6.07
C LEU A 134 -0.71 -14.19 6.83
N LYS A 135 -1.79 -13.52 6.39
CA LYS A 135 -3.08 -13.47 7.07
C LYS A 135 -4.24 -13.76 6.09
N ARG A 136 -4.08 -14.77 5.22
CA ARG A 136 -4.96 -15.00 4.07
C ARG A 136 -6.45 -15.00 4.39
N ASP A 137 -6.89 -15.77 5.38
CA ASP A 137 -8.32 -15.89 5.72
C ASP A 137 -8.90 -14.58 6.25
N TRP A 138 -8.13 -13.86 7.10
CA TRP A 138 -8.50 -12.54 7.59
C TRP A 138 -8.60 -11.53 6.45
N PHE A 139 -7.59 -11.50 5.57
CA PHE A 139 -7.55 -10.60 4.44
C PHE A 139 -8.73 -10.85 3.50
N MET A 140 -8.97 -12.11 3.13
CA MET A 140 -10.05 -12.47 2.19
C MET A 140 -11.44 -12.25 2.77
N THR A 141 -11.62 -12.41 4.09
CA THR A 141 -12.88 -12.06 4.77
C THR A 141 -13.20 -10.57 4.59
N HIS A 142 -12.26 -9.70 4.96
CA HIS A 142 -12.46 -8.26 4.87
C HIS A 142 -12.51 -7.79 3.39
N TYR A 143 -11.70 -8.36 2.51
CA TYR A 143 -11.67 -7.99 1.10
C TYR A 143 -13.02 -8.26 0.42
N ARG A 144 -13.62 -9.44 0.65
CA ARG A 144 -14.94 -9.79 0.09
C ARG A 144 -16.05 -8.88 0.61
N ALA A 145 -16.02 -8.55 1.90
CA ALA A 145 -16.96 -7.61 2.49
C ALA A 145 -16.80 -6.20 1.89
N ALA A 146 -15.55 -5.74 1.71
CA ALA A 146 -15.24 -4.48 1.05
C ALA A 146 -15.72 -4.45 -0.41
N SER A 147 -15.49 -5.53 -1.18
CA SER A 147 -16.00 -5.67 -2.56
C SER A 147 -17.52 -5.67 -2.63
N SER A 148 -18.21 -6.02 -1.54
CA SER A 148 -19.67 -5.97 -1.42
C SER A 148 -20.17 -4.62 -0.88
N GLY A 149 -19.29 -3.62 -0.74
CA GLY A 149 -19.64 -2.24 -0.38
C GLY A 149 -19.33 -1.84 1.07
N SER A 150 -18.71 -2.71 1.89
CA SER A 150 -18.35 -2.36 3.27
C SER A 150 -17.08 -1.50 3.34
N ASP A 151 -17.27 -0.19 3.49
CA ASP A 151 -16.13 0.72 3.65
C ASP A 151 -15.36 0.49 4.96
N SER A 152 -16.01 0.02 6.03
CA SER A 152 -15.33 -0.32 7.28
C SER A 152 -14.34 -1.47 7.11
N ASP A 153 -14.70 -2.51 6.36
CA ASP A 153 -13.81 -3.65 6.10
C ASP A 153 -12.62 -3.25 5.22
N ARG A 154 -12.86 -2.38 4.24
CA ARG A 154 -11.77 -1.75 3.47
C ARG A 154 -10.81 -1.02 4.40
N LEU A 155 -11.33 -0.15 5.26
CA LEU A 155 -10.51 0.62 6.20
C LEU A 155 -9.74 -0.27 7.20
N ILE A 156 -10.22 -1.46 7.52
CA ILE A 156 -9.49 -2.41 8.38
C ILE A 156 -8.20 -2.88 7.68
N ILE A 157 -8.31 -3.32 6.42
CA ILE A 157 -7.15 -3.76 5.61
C ILE A 157 -6.16 -2.61 5.44
N GLU A 158 -6.67 -1.46 5.03
CA GLU A 158 -5.89 -0.26 4.72
C GLU A 158 -5.13 0.28 5.93
N ASN A 159 -5.79 0.40 7.08
CA ASN A 159 -5.14 0.92 8.29
C ASN A 159 -4.14 -0.07 8.88
N ASP A 160 -4.36 -1.40 8.79
CA ASP A 160 -3.34 -2.39 9.17
C ASP A 160 -2.10 -2.25 8.27
N ASN A 161 -2.30 -2.03 6.97
CA ASN A 161 -1.21 -1.85 6.00
C ASN A 161 -0.40 -0.57 6.28
N LEU A 162 -1.09 0.55 6.55
CA LEU A 162 -0.43 1.80 6.95
C LEU A 162 0.45 1.61 8.17
N LEU A 163 -0.11 1.04 9.23
CA LEU A 163 0.56 0.94 10.52
C LEU A 163 1.76 0.00 10.51
N THR A 164 1.74 -1.00 9.64
CA THR A 164 2.77 -2.04 9.59
C THR A 164 3.77 -1.88 8.45
N VAL A 165 3.41 -1.17 7.38
CA VAL A 165 4.24 -1.00 6.18
C VAL A 165 4.39 0.48 5.81
N GLU A 166 3.35 1.12 5.27
CA GLU A 166 3.49 2.43 4.60
C GLU A 166 4.05 3.51 5.54
N SER A 167 3.44 3.72 6.71
CA SER A 167 3.86 4.77 7.65
C SER A 167 5.25 4.50 8.20
N VAL A 168 5.63 3.23 8.35
CA VAL A 168 6.97 2.83 8.81
C VAL A 168 8.01 3.19 7.74
N VAL A 169 7.73 2.82 6.48
CA VAL A 169 8.63 3.10 5.35
C VAL A 169 8.73 4.59 5.09
N ALA A 170 7.61 5.32 5.03
CA ALA A 170 7.59 6.76 4.83
C ALA A 170 8.41 7.50 5.90
N ARG A 171 8.35 7.07 7.17
CA ARG A 171 9.19 7.62 8.24
C ARG A 171 10.67 7.37 8.03
N GLN A 172 11.05 6.16 7.62
CA GLN A 172 12.46 5.82 7.37
C GLN A 172 13.04 6.57 6.16
N LEU A 173 12.21 6.87 5.17
CA LEU A 173 12.57 7.64 3.97
C LEU A 173 12.40 9.16 4.14
N ASN A 174 11.96 9.63 5.32
CA ASN A 174 11.68 11.03 5.62
C ASN A 174 10.66 11.67 4.66
N GLU A 175 9.62 10.91 4.28
CA GLU A 175 8.47 11.37 3.52
C GLU A 175 7.28 11.73 4.43
N GLY A 176 6.20 12.27 3.84
CA GLY A 176 4.96 12.56 4.57
C GLY A 176 4.33 11.31 5.19
N VAL A 177 3.86 11.40 6.44
CA VAL A 177 3.33 10.24 7.17
C VAL A 177 1.84 10.39 7.43
N ARG A 178 1.03 9.48 6.89
CA ARG A 178 -0.37 9.30 7.30
C ARG A 178 -0.50 8.15 8.29
N TRP A 179 -1.37 8.30 9.29
CA TRP A 179 -1.62 7.26 10.30
C TRP A 179 -3.01 6.62 10.17
N LYS A 180 -3.87 7.20 9.33
CA LYS A 180 -5.08 6.59 8.81
C LYS A 180 -5.13 6.73 7.30
N TYR A 181 -5.86 5.80 6.69
CA TYR A 181 -6.02 5.79 5.23
C TYR A 181 -6.63 7.10 4.73
N ARG A 182 -7.53 7.69 5.51
CA ARG A 182 -8.21 8.94 5.17
C ARG A 182 -7.45 10.21 5.57
N ASP A 183 -6.22 10.11 6.10
CA ASP A 183 -5.38 11.28 6.38
C ASP A 183 -4.74 11.80 5.06
N ILE A 184 -5.54 11.87 3.99
CA ILE A 184 -5.18 12.39 2.67
C ILE A 184 -5.37 13.91 2.68
N GLY A 185 -4.46 14.61 2.02
CA GLY A 185 -4.41 16.05 2.02
C GLY A 185 -5.51 16.72 1.20
N SER A 186 -6.75 16.76 1.68
CA SER A 186 -7.77 17.67 1.14
C SER A 186 -7.71 19.03 1.85
N SER A 187 -8.06 20.10 1.14
CA SER A 187 -7.85 21.50 1.55
C SER A 187 -8.78 21.99 2.68
N ASN A 188 -9.76 21.21 3.16
CA ASN A 188 -10.87 21.78 3.95
C ASN A 188 -11.56 20.90 5.01
N THR A 189 -10.93 19.86 5.57
CA THR A 189 -11.59 19.07 6.61
C THR A 189 -11.10 19.43 8.02
N ASN A 190 -12.04 19.84 8.88
CA ASN A 190 -11.86 19.82 10.33
C ASN A 190 -11.41 18.41 10.74
N LEU A 191 -10.14 18.25 11.09
CA LEU A 191 -9.52 16.96 11.40
C LEU A 191 -10.02 16.44 12.75
N ASN A 192 -11.11 15.67 12.71
CA ASN A 192 -11.53 14.81 13.81
C ASN A 192 -10.88 13.44 13.65
N VAL A 193 -9.57 13.37 13.82
CA VAL A 193 -8.84 12.10 13.70
C VAL A 193 -8.90 11.35 15.03
N GLN A 194 -9.90 10.48 15.21
CA GLN A 194 -9.96 9.55 16.36
C GLN A 194 -9.21 8.24 16.08
N TYR A 195 -8.04 8.03 16.66
CA TYR A 195 -7.32 6.76 16.50
C TYR A 195 -7.95 5.66 17.37
N GLN A 196 -8.35 4.54 16.76
CA GLN A 196 -8.64 3.30 17.47
C GLN A 196 -7.56 2.29 17.08
N LEU A 197 -6.59 2.09 17.96
CA LEU A 197 -5.58 1.05 17.84
C LEU A 197 -5.99 -0.07 18.78
N ASN A 198 -6.79 -1.00 18.28
CA ASN A 198 -7.27 -2.14 19.08
C ASN A 198 -6.29 -3.32 19.09
N ARG A 199 -4.98 -3.13 18.90
CA ARG A 199 -3.97 -4.17 19.19
C ARG A 199 -2.61 -3.57 19.59
N PRO A 200 -1.93 -4.12 20.60
CA PRO A 200 -0.49 -3.95 20.70
C PRO A 200 0.15 -4.46 19.40
N MET A 201 1.10 -3.69 18.86
CA MET A 201 1.84 -4.11 17.66
C MET A 201 2.61 -5.38 18.03
N ASP A 202 2.47 -6.45 17.25
CA ASP A 202 3.47 -7.52 17.28
C ASP A 202 4.82 -6.87 16.98
N PRO A 203 5.87 -7.16 17.78
CA PRO A 203 7.18 -6.59 17.54
C PRO A 203 7.58 -6.92 16.11
N ILE A 204 7.96 -5.87 15.37
CA ILE A 204 8.63 -5.98 14.08
C ILE A 204 9.76 -6.99 14.30
N LEU A 205 9.64 -8.16 13.69
CA LEU A 205 10.75 -9.11 13.61
C LEU A 205 11.89 -8.37 12.91
N VAL A 206 12.91 -8.06 13.71
CA VAL A 206 14.23 -7.57 13.30
C VAL A 206 14.95 -8.70 12.61
#